data_AF-A0A1W9TD73-F1
#
_entry.id   AF-A0A1W9TD73-F1
#
_cell.length_a   1.000
_cell.length_b   1.000
_cell.length_c   1.000
_cell.angle_alpha   90.00
_cell.angle_beta   90.00
_cell.angle_gamma   90.00
#
_symmetry.space_group_name_H-M   'P 1'
#
loop_
_entity.id
_entity.type
_entity.pdbx_description
1 polymer ?
#
loop_
_entity_poly.entity_id
_entity_poly.type
_entity_poly.pdbx_seq_one_letter_code
_entity_poly.pdbx_strand_id
1 'polypeptide(L)'
;MGFEFYKESYAGSVKEIVLGKGDKAVTVGGETCYPFYQFEGEMPNKPRIAMEIWDTEPEEWPQAVIEPFKEVLSDPAAWAKKCVVEYGAEMIVLQLKSTDPNDKDASPEEAAATVKKVLDAIDVPLIIWGTANVEKDEIVLKKISEECQGADLIIGPVEDKNHKGIGAAAMGFGHTIISSSPIDVNLAKQVNILLENLGMPMDRVIIDPTTGGLGYGMEYSYSVMERLRMAALNQGDDKLQLPIINNLGNEVWKCKEAKLSAEEEPNLGDPEKRGILMEAVGAVTYLLGGSDVLIMRHPESIRMVKSYIDLLVDGGSADEVAGIKKELDDVNIDLAAIAPEPDLTIEEEKSKKAAPAKKAAPSKKAAPKPAAEKKAAPAPKKKAAPKAEAKPKPKVDAEAEAKAKAEADAKAKAETQAKAEAQAKAEAEAKAKAKAEADAKAKAKAEADARAKAEAKAKADAEVEDLRRKRAEEREARMQKQAGARSAAGKKSMTPAAVQRSIADRLIDNLKWIHKR
;
A
#
# COMPACT_ATOMS: atom_id res chain seq x y z
N MET A 1 19.41 -35.27 -26.74
CA MET A 1 19.83 -33.88 -26.49
C MET A 1 19.56 -33.63 -25.02
N GLY A 2 20.56 -33.17 -24.24
CA GLY A 2 20.35 -32.87 -22.83
C GLY A 2 19.50 -31.60 -22.69
N PHE A 3 18.65 -31.55 -21.66
CA PHE A 3 17.97 -30.31 -21.27
C PHE A 3 18.99 -29.38 -20.62
N GLU A 4 19.00 -28.11 -21.02
CA GLU A 4 19.83 -27.04 -20.45
C GLU A 4 18.90 -25.90 -20.01
N PHE A 5 19.08 -25.41 -18.78
CA PHE A 5 18.32 -24.28 -18.29
C PHE A 5 18.70 -23.02 -19.06
N TYR A 6 17.69 -22.27 -19.51
CA TYR A 6 17.91 -20.89 -19.91
C TYR A 6 18.24 -20.07 -18.67
N LYS A 7 19.31 -19.29 -18.74
CA LYS A 7 19.72 -18.35 -17.69
C LYS A 7 19.65 -16.95 -18.26
N GLU A 8 18.91 -16.07 -17.61
CA GLU A 8 18.84 -14.66 -17.96
C GLU A 8 20.19 -13.98 -17.70
N SER A 9 20.53 -12.96 -18.50
CA SER A 9 21.75 -12.17 -18.31
C SER A 9 21.39 -10.79 -17.78
N TYR A 10 21.83 -10.48 -16.57
CA TYR A 10 21.56 -9.20 -15.92
C TYR A 10 22.67 -8.17 -16.20
N ALA A 11 22.26 -6.93 -16.46
CA ALA A 11 23.16 -5.79 -16.65
C ALA A 11 23.49 -5.06 -15.33
N GLY A 12 22.71 -5.33 -14.29
CA GLY A 12 22.78 -4.67 -13.01
C GLY A 12 22.50 -5.59 -11.82
N SER A 13 22.59 -5.02 -10.62
CA SER A 13 22.33 -5.70 -9.35
C SER A 13 21.58 -4.77 -8.41
N VAL A 14 20.88 -5.32 -7.42
CA VAL A 14 20.34 -4.53 -6.32
C VAL A 14 21.47 -4.20 -5.35
N LYS A 15 21.49 -2.98 -4.81
CA LYS A 15 22.47 -2.58 -3.79
C LYS A 15 22.19 -3.31 -2.48
N GLU A 16 23.27 -3.70 -1.83
CA GLU A 16 23.23 -4.16 -0.44
C GLU A 16 23.18 -2.94 0.49
N ILE A 17 22.22 -2.93 1.42
CA ILE A 17 22.01 -1.84 2.38
C ILE A 17 21.89 -2.42 3.79
N VAL A 18 22.61 -1.80 4.73
CA VAL A 18 22.53 -2.11 6.16
C VAL A 18 21.51 -1.19 6.82
N LEU A 19 20.56 -1.80 7.54
CA LEU A 19 19.49 -1.12 8.27
C LEU A 19 19.75 -1.22 9.78
N GLY A 20 19.75 -0.07 10.47
CA GLY A 20 20.12 0.02 11.87
C GLY A 20 21.63 -0.07 12.10
N LYS A 21 22.02 -0.34 13.35
CA LYS A 21 23.42 -0.35 13.79
C LYS A 21 23.72 -1.48 14.77
N GLY A 22 25.01 -1.76 14.95
CA GLY A 22 25.49 -2.79 15.88
C GLY A 22 25.25 -4.21 15.39
N ASP A 23 25.37 -5.18 16.29
CA ASP A 23 25.39 -6.61 15.95
C ASP A 23 24.04 -7.15 15.44
N LYS A 24 22.95 -6.41 15.69
CA LYS A 24 21.60 -6.73 15.21
C LYS A 24 21.18 -5.89 14.00
N ALA A 25 22.12 -5.16 13.38
CA ALA A 25 21.85 -4.50 12.11
C ALA A 25 21.43 -5.54 11.05
N VAL A 26 20.50 -5.15 10.19
CA VAL A 26 19.89 -6.04 9.21
C VAL A 26 20.32 -5.62 7.81
N THR A 27 20.99 -6.52 7.11
CA THR A 27 21.40 -6.32 5.72
C THR A 27 20.33 -6.85 4.77
N VAL A 28 19.96 -6.05 3.77
CA VAL A 28 18.97 -6.37 2.73
C VAL A 28 19.50 -6.01 1.34
N GLY A 29 18.92 -6.61 0.30
CA GLY A 29 19.35 -6.41 -1.07
C GLY A 29 20.58 -7.24 -1.45
N GLY A 30 21.26 -6.83 -2.52
CA GLY A 30 22.44 -7.52 -3.05
C GLY A 30 22.13 -8.54 -4.15
N GLU A 31 20.86 -8.65 -4.57
CA GLU A 31 20.42 -9.60 -5.57
C GLU A 31 21.04 -9.30 -6.94
N THR A 32 21.45 -10.37 -7.62
CA THR A 32 21.94 -10.35 -9.00
C THR A 32 21.05 -11.18 -9.94
N CYS A 33 19.86 -11.59 -9.46
CA CYS A 33 18.83 -12.28 -10.21
C CYS A 33 17.43 -11.84 -9.76
N TYR A 34 16.40 -12.34 -10.47
CA TYR A 34 15.02 -12.18 -10.03
C TYR A 34 14.74 -12.90 -8.69
N PRO A 35 13.65 -12.52 -7.99
CA PRO A 35 13.34 -13.02 -6.66
C PRO A 35 13.34 -14.56 -6.62
N PHE A 36 14.18 -15.13 -5.76
CA PHE A 36 14.36 -16.58 -5.56
C PHE A 36 14.90 -17.37 -6.77
N TYR A 37 15.37 -16.72 -7.84
CA TYR A 37 15.90 -17.39 -9.04
C TYR A 37 17.39 -17.71 -8.89
N GLN A 38 17.77 -18.33 -7.76
CA GLN A 38 19.18 -18.60 -7.39
C GLN A 38 19.93 -19.54 -8.37
N PHE A 39 19.22 -20.19 -9.29
CA PHE A 39 19.84 -20.99 -10.35
C PHE A 39 20.55 -20.13 -11.42
N GLU A 40 20.21 -18.84 -11.52
CA GLU A 40 20.74 -17.89 -12.51
C GLU A 40 21.40 -16.62 -11.93
N GLY A 41 21.47 -16.48 -10.61
CA GLY A 41 22.29 -15.48 -9.94
C GLY A 41 22.34 -15.65 -8.43
N GLU A 42 22.92 -14.68 -7.74
CA GLU A 42 23.11 -14.67 -6.29
C GLU A 42 22.03 -13.83 -5.59
N MET A 43 21.57 -14.33 -4.44
CA MET A 43 20.66 -13.65 -3.52
C MET A 43 21.28 -13.77 -2.12
N PRO A 44 22.26 -12.90 -1.78
CA PRO A 44 23.08 -13.07 -0.58
C PRO A 44 22.31 -12.83 0.73
N ASN A 45 21.26 -12.02 0.68
CA ASN A 45 20.45 -11.68 1.84
C ASN A 45 19.02 -12.19 1.64
N LYS A 46 18.46 -12.83 2.68
CA LYS A 46 17.03 -13.19 2.71
C LYS A 46 16.18 -11.92 2.85
N PRO A 47 15.00 -11.85 2.23
CA PRO A 47 14.02 -10.82 2.54
C PRO A 47 13.69 -10.85 4.04
N ARG A 48 13.44 -9.68 4.61
CA ARG A 48 13.24 -9.52 6.06
C ARG A 48 11.85 -9.04 6.38
N ILE A 49 11.40 -9.33 7.60
CA ILE A 49 10.08 -8.94 8.08
C ILE A 49 10.24 -8.04 9.29
N ALA A 50 9.64 -6.85 9.22
CA ALA A 50 9.49 -5.92 10.32
C ALA A 50 8.08 -6.02 10.91
N MET A 51 8.00 -6.09 12.25
CA MET A 51 6.70 -6.14 12.95
C MET A 51 6.16 -4.73 13.18
N GLU A 52 4.91 -4.51 12.79
CA GLU A 52 4.20 -3.25 12.95
C GLU A 52 3.70 -3.06 14.39
N ILE A 53 3.95 -1.87 14.94
CA ILE A 53 3.34 -1.33 16.15
C ILE A 53 2.84 0.09 15.88
N TRP A 54 1.88 0.57 16.66
CA TRP A 54 1.37 1.94 16.56
C TRP A 54 1.79 2.77 17.78
N ASP A 55 1.95 4.08 17.58
CA ASP A 55 2.21 5.05 18.66
C ASP A 55 0.95 5.40 19.48
N THR A 56 -0.21 4.93 19.04
CA THR A 56 -1.49 5.03 19.72
C THR A 56 -2.21 3.69 19.68
N GLU A 57 -3.03 3.44 20.70
CA GLU A 57 -3.91 2.27 20.75
C GLU A 57 -4.88 2.25 19.55
N PRO A 58 -5.01 1.11 18.85
CA PRO A 58 -5.90 0.97 17.71
C PRO A 58 -7.36 0.72 18.16
N GLU A 59 -8.28 1.56 17.70
CA GLU A 59 -9.69 1.47 18.10
C GLU A 59 -10.53 0.51 17.23
N GLU A 60 -10.18 0.37 15.94
CA GLU A 60 -10.98 -0.38 14.96
C GLU A 60 -10.33 -1.67 14.45
N TRP A 61 -9.37 -2.22 15.20
CA TRP A 61 -8.73 -3.47 14.79
C TRP A 61 -9.65 -4.68 15.02
N PRO A 62 -9.62 -5.69 14.12
CA PRO A 62 -10.31 -6.93 14.37
C PRO A 62 -9.69 -7.68 15.56
N GLN A 63 -10.51 -8.45 16.29
CA GLN A 63 -10.06 -9.22 17.45
C GLN A 63 -8.89 -10.16 17.12
N ALA A 64 -8.88 -10.73 15.91
CA ALA A 64 -7.82 -11.61 15.42
C ALA A 64 -6.42 -10.99 15.54
N VAL A 65 -6.29 -9.67 15.39
CA VAL A 65 -4.99 -9.00 15.50
C VAL A 65 -4.82 -8.22 16.81
N ILE A 66 -5.89 -8.03 17.58
CA ILE A 66 -5.81 -7.50 18.94
C ILE A 66 -5.27 -8.57 19.90
N GLU A 67 -5.78 -9.80 19.79
CA GLU A 67 -5.55 -10.87 20.76
C GLU A 67 -4.05 -11.13 21.06
N PRO A 68 -3.14 -11.20 20.07
CA PRO A 68 -1.72 -11.43 20.33
C PRO A 68 -1.03 -10.29 21.11
N PHE A 69 -1.63 -9.09 21.11
CA PHE A 69 -1.04 -7.86 21.65
C PHE A 69 -1.86 -7.20 22.75
N LYS A 70 -3.02 -7.76 23.14
CA LYS A 70 -4.02 -7.12 24.02
C LYS A 70 -3.48 -6.55 25.34
N GLU A 71 -2.38 -7.09 25.85
CA GLU A 71 -1.74 -6.65 27.11
C GLU A 71 -0.81 -5.45 26.93
N VAL A 72 -0.43 -5.11 25.70
CA VAL A 72 0.62 -4.13 25.37
C VAL A 72 0.18 -3.07 24.35
N LEU A 73 -1.03 -3.15 23.77
CA LEU A 73 -1.51 -2.23 22.72
C LEU A 73 -1.46 -0.74 23.10
N SER A 74 -1.56 -0.42 24.40
CA SER A 74 -1.51 0.96 24.89
C SER A 74 -0.10 1.48 25.19
N ASP A 75 0.93 0.63 25.15
CA ASP A 75 2.33 0.99 25.43
C ASP A 75 3.23 0.55 24.26
N PRO A 76 3.59 1.48 23.36
CA PRO A 76 4.42 1.17 22.20
C PRO A 76 5.78 0.54 22.55
N ALA A 77 6.37 0.89 23.68
CA ALA A 77 7.67 0.34 24.10
C ALA A 77 7.53 -1.10 24.60
N ALA A 78 6.50 -1.39 25.41
CA ALA A 78 6.18 -2.75 25.82
C ALA A 78 5.77 -3.63 24.63
N TRP A 79 5.02 -3.06 23.68
CA TRP A 79 4.60 -3.73 22.46
C TRP A 79 5.80 -4.08 21.59
N ALA A 80 6.70 -3.13 21.32
CA ALA A 80 7.94 -3.38 20.58
C ALA A 80 8.75 -4.51 21.23
N LYS A 81 8.91 -4.47 22.56
CA LYS A 81 9.63 -5.48 23.32
C LYS A 81 8.98 -6.86 23.21
N LYS A 82 7.64 -6.93 23.27
CA LYS A 82 6.89 -8.18 23.06
C LYS A 82 7.17 -8.76 21.67
N CYS A 83 7.11 -7.92 20.62
CA CYS A 83 7.42 -8.33 19.25
C CYS A 83 8.83 -8.92 19.13
N VAL A 84 9.84 -8.31 19.75
CA VAL A 84 11.22 -8.81 19.71
C VAL A 84 11.40 -10.09 20.53
N VAL A 85 10.92 -10.11 21.78
CA VAL A 85 11.23 -11.19 22.74
C VAL A 85 10.37 -12.43 22.52
N GLU A 86 9.06 -12.26 22.27
CA GLU A 86 8.13 -13.39 22.16
C GLU A 86 7.95 -13.86 20.71
N TYR A 87 7.93 -12.92 19.76
CA TYR A 87 7.65 -13.21 18.36
C TYR A 87 8.90 -13.21 17.46
N GLY A 88 10.08 -12.87 17.99
CA GLY A 88 11.33 -12.92 17.25
C GLY A 88 11.41 -11.90 16.11
N ALA A 89 10.86 -10.70 16.32
CA ALA A 89 10.98 -9.60 15.38
C ALA A 89 12.45 -9.21 15.19
N GLU A 90 12.91 -9.20 13.94
CA GLU A 90 14.27 -8.76 13.58
C GLU A 90 14.33 -7.25 13.34
N MET A 91 13.17 -6.61 13.15
CA MET A 91 13.00 -5.18 12.94
C MET A 91 11.62 -4.78 13.46
N ILE A 92 11.48 -3.54 13.91
CA ILE A 92 10.20 -2.95 14.34
C ILE A 92 9.85 -1.78 13.45
N VAL A 93 8.56 -1.65 13.10
CA VAL A 93 8.02 -0.44 12.48
C VAL A 93 7.08 0.24 13.45
N LEU A 94 7.42 1.47 13.85
CA LEU A 94 6.53 2.34 14.59
C LEU A 94 5.75 3.23 13.62
N GLN A 95 4.46 2.96 13.49
CA GLN A 95 3.52 3.81 12.76
C GLN A 95 3.10 4.99 13.64
N LEU A 96 3.36 6.21 13.18
CA LEU A 96 3.04 7.44 13.88
C LEU A 96 1.57 7.88 13.64
N LYS A 97 0.62 6.97 13.87
CA LYS A 97 -0.81 7.21 13.62
C LYS A 97 -1.36 8.38 14.43
N SER A 98 -0.84 8.63 15.63
CA SER A 98 -1.27 9.76 16.47
C SER A 98 -0.97 11.13 15.85
N THR A 99 -0.07 11.20 14.88
CA THR A 99 0.32 12.46 14.24
C THR A 99 -0.61 12.89 13.12
N ASP A 100 -1.66 12.12 12.77
CA ASP A 100 -2.60 12.50 11.71
C ASP A 100 -3.28 13.84 12.06
N PRO A 101 -3.15 14.88 11.22
CA PRO A 101 -3.78 16.18 11.45
C PRO A 101 -5.31 16.15 11.48
N ASN A 102 -5.93 15.07 10.99
CA ASN A 102 -7.38 14.88 10.98
C ASN A 102 -7.90 14.08 12.19
N ASP A 103 -7.01 13.63 13.07
CA ASP A 103 -7.34 12.89 14.28
C ASP A 103 -6.67 13.53 15.51
N LYS A 104 -5.68 12.86 16.12
CA LYS A 104 -5.04 13.32 17.37
C LYS A 104 -4.07 14.49 17.16
N ASP A 105 -3.53 14.65 15.96
CA ASP A 105 -2.59 15.71 15.57
C ASP A 105 -1.40 15.89 16.55
N ALA A 106 -0.90 14.79 17.12
CA ALA A 106 0.18 14.80 18.11
C ALA A 106 1.38 15.62 17.65
N SER A 107 2.05 16.27 18.59
CA SER A 107 3.15 17.18 18.28
C SER A 107 4.41 16.43 17.82
N PRO A 108 5.30 17.08 17.05
CA PRO A 108 6.62 16.52 16.73
C PRO A 108 7.43 16.07 17.95
N GLU A 109 7.32 16.80 19.06
CA GLU A 109 7.99 16.48 20.33
C GLU A 109 7.38 15.23 21.00
N GLU A 110 6.06 15.10 20.98
CA GLU A 110 5.37 13.91 21.50
C GLU A 110 5.74 12.66 20.70
N ALA A 111 5.74 12.77 19.37
CA ALA A 111 6.18 11.69 18.48
C ALA A 111 7.64 11.30 18.74
N ALA A 112 8.55 12.28 18.81
CA ALA A 112 9.97 12.02 19.11
C ALA A 112 10.19 11.38 20.48
N ALA A 113 9.42 11.77 21.50
CA ALA A 113 9.47 11.14 22.81
C ALA A 113 9.03 9.66 22.75
N THR A 114 8.00 9.34 21.97
CA THR A 114 7.58 7.95 21.75
C THR A 114 8.65 7.14 21.01
N VAL A 115 9.26 7.71 19.97
CA VAL A 115 10.38 7.06 19.25
C VAL A 115 11.53 6.72 20.21
N LYS A 116 11.95 7.66 21.06
CA LYS A 116 13.02 7.43 22.04
C LYS A 116 12.68 6.32 23.03
N LYS A 117 11.44 6.30 23.55
CA LYS A 117 10.98 5.23 24.44
C LYS A 117 11.05 3.85 23.77
N VAL A 118 10.67 3.76 22.49
CA VAL A 118 10.76 2.51 21.72
C VAL A 118 12.21 2.13 21.48
N LEU A 119 13.06 3.07 21.07
CA LEU A 119 14.51 2.86 20.89
C LEU A 119 15.19 2.33 22.16
N ASP A 120 14.81 2.84 23.34
CA ASP A 120 15.36 2.38 24.62
C ASP A 120 14.88 0.97 25.00
N ALA A 121 13.77 0.50 24.43
CA ALA A 121 13.13 -0.77 24.77
C ALA A 121 13.57 -1.96 23.90
N ILE A 122 14.17 -1.70 22.74
CA ILE A 122 14.58 -2.72 21.76
C ILE A 122 16.03 -2.56 21.35
N ASP A 123 16.61 -3.63 20.81
CA ASP A 123 17.98 -3.66 20.30
C ASP A 123 18.06 -4.05 18.82
N VAL A 124 16.92 -4.05 18.13
CA VAL A 124 16.78 -4.30 16.69
C VAL A 124 16.53 -2.99 15.92
N PRO A 125 16.73 -2.94 14.58
CA PRO A 125 16.48 -1.74 13.79
C PRO A 125 15.04 -1.25 13.90
N LEU A 126 14.88 0.07 13.98
CA LEU A 126 13.60 0.76 14.10
C LEU A 126 13.30 1.56 12.83
N ILE A 127 12.19 1.21 12.18
CA ILE A 127 11.57 1.96 11.10
C ILE A 127 10.55 2.92 11.69
N ILE A 128 10.60 4.18 11.27
CA ILE A 128 9.61 5.20 11.58
C ILE A 128 8.76 5.45 10.35
N TRP A 129 7.46 5.23 10.47
CA TRP A 129 6.51 5.40 9.39
C TRP A 129 5.49 6.49 9.73
N GLY A 130 5.50 7.57 8.95
CA GLY A 130 4.57 8.69 9.08
C GLY A 130 3.13 8.39 8.64
N THR A 131 2.35 9.43 8.43
CA THR A 131 0.93 9.34 8.07
C THR A 131 0.66 9.45 6.57
N ALA A 132 1.70 9.66 5.77
CA ALA A 132 1.63 10.07 4.36
C ALA A 132 0.95 11.44 4.17
N ASN A 133 0.91 12.26 5.24
CA ASN A 133 0.59 13.67 5.13
C ASN A 133 1.88 14.46 4.95
N VAL A 134 2.15 14.88 3.71
CA VAL A 134 3.40 15.55 3.31
C VAL A 134 3.85 16.66 4.27
N GLU A 135 2.94 17.56 4.65
CA GLU A 135 3.26 18.73 5.48
C GLU A 135 3.55 18.33 6.93
N LYS A 136 2.73 17.45 7.50
CA LYS A 136 2.89 16.98 8.87
C LYS A 136 4.12 16.08 9.01
N ASP A 137 4.28 15.12 8.11
CA ASP A 137 5.42 14.20 8.09
C ASP A 137 6.73 14.96 7.95
N GLU A 138 6.80 16.04 7.14
CA GLU A 138 8.01 16.84 7.05
C GLU A 138 8.42 17.40 8.42
N ILE A 139 7.49 18.00 9.16
CA ILE A 139 7.79 18.63 10.45
C ILE A 139 8.14 17.56 11.51
N VAL A 140 7.35 16.48 11.57
CA VAL A 140 7.51 15.39 12.55
C VAL A 140 8.80 14.62 12.32
N LEU A 141 9.05 14.15 11.08
CA LEU A 141 10.20 13.29 10.79
C LEU A 141 11.52 14.05 10.86
N LYS A 142 11.54 15.36 10.57
CA LYS A 142 12.71 16.22 10.83
C LYS A 142 13.04 16.29 12.31
N LYS A 143 12.03 16.49 13.16
CA LYS A 143 12.20 16.56 14.62
C LYS A 143 12.71 15.23 15.17
N ILE A 144 12.15 14.12 14.72
CA ILE A 144 12.61 12.77 15.09
C ILE A 144 14.06 12.54 14.66
N SER A 145 14.42 12.94 13.44
CA SER A 145 15.79 12.82 12.93
C SER A 145 16.80 13.59 13.81
N GLU A 146 16.48 14.82 14.17
CA GLU A 146 17.34 15.64 15.03
C GLU A 146 17.48 15.03 16.43
N GLU A 147 16.37 14.63 17.03
CA GLU A 147 16.33 14.16 18.40
C GLU A 147 16.88 12.75 18.60
N CYS A 148 16.92 11.95 17.53
CA CYS A 148 17.43 10.59 17.53
C CYS A 148 18.73 10.47 16.72
N GLN A 149 19.53 11.54 16.64
CA GLN A 149 20.78 11.58 15.88
C GLN A 149 21.68 10.36 16.17
N GLY A 150 22.17 9.72 15.11
CA GLY A 150 23.05 8.56 15.19
C GLY A 150 22.38 7.28 15.71
N ALA A 151 21.04 7.23 15.76
CA ALA A 151 20.31 6.00 16.02
C ALA A 151 20.15 5.09 14.79
N ASP A 152 20.57 5.54 13.59
CA ASP A 152 20.46 4.79 12.32
C ASP A 152 19.02 4.32 12.04
N LEU A 153 18.05 5.19 12.34
CA LEU A 153 16.64 4.99 12.00
C LEU A 153 16.45 4.83 10.49
N ILE A 154 15.39 4.12 10.13
CA ILE A 154 14.88 4.04 8.77
C ILE A 154 13.60 4.88 8.71
N ILE A 155 13.61 5.98 7.96
CA ILE A 155 12.59 7.03 8.07
C ILE A 155 11.81 7.18 6.76
N GLY A 156 10.49 7.14 6.87
CA GLY A 156 9.56 7.34 5.75
C GLY A 156 8.15 7.74 6.19
N PRO A 157 7.27 8.03 5.23
CA PRO A 157 7.51 8.08 3.79
C PRO A 157 8.20 9.38 3.34
N VAL A 158 9.09 9.29 2.35
CA VAL A 158 9.71 10.47 1.70
C VAL A 158 9.32 10.54 0.24
N GLU A 159 8.59 11.59 -0.12
CA GLU A 159 8.02 11.83 -1.45
C GLU A 159 8.68 13.02 -2.16
N ASP A 160 8.28 13.26 -3.41
CA ASP A 160 8.74 14.37 -4.25
C ASP A 160 8.58 15.76 -3.60
N LYS A 161 7.61 15.94 -2.71
CA LYS A 161 7.33 17.24 -2.08
C LYS A 161 8.08 17.49 -0.78
N ASN A 162 8.36 16.45 0.02
CA ASN A 162 9.01 16.59 1.34
C ASN A 162 10.47 16.06 1.36
N HIS A 163 11.00 15.55 0.24
CA HIS A 163 12.37 15.06 0.12
C HIS A 163 13.45 16.03 0.61
N LYS A 164 13.27 17.35 0.42
CA LYS A 164 14.28 18.33 0.84
C LYS A 164 14.39 18.40 2.36
N GLY A 165 13.25 18.52 3.04
CA GLY A 165 13.20 18.67 4.48
C GLY A 165 13.64 17.41 5.20
N ILE A 166 12.98 16.29 4.90
CA ILE A 166 13.26 15.01 5.54
C ILE A 166 14.63 14.49 5.09
N GLY A 167 14.96 14.60 3.80
CA GLY A 167 16.22 14.12 3.26
C GLY A 167 17.45 14.85 3.80
N ALA A 168 17.37 16.18 3.97
CA ALA A 168 18.46 16.93 4.58
C ALA A 168 18.65 16.55 6.06
N ALA A 169 17.56 16.34 6.80
CA ALA A 169 17.61 15.94 8.20
C ALA A 169 18.18 14.51 8.35
N ALA A 170 17.65 13.53 7.61
CA ALA A 170 18.15 12.16 7.64
C ALA A 170 19.64 12.09 7.24
N MET A 171 20.06 12.84 6.22
CA MET A 171 21.46 12.92 5.82
C MET A 171 22.35 13.49 6.92
N GLY A 172 21.95 14.61 7.53
CA GLY A 172 22.71 15.31 8.55
C GLY A 172 22.79 14.57 9.88
N PHE A 173 21.76 13.81 10.24
CA PHE A 173 21.65 13.10 11.51
C PHE A 173 21.95 11.60 11.44
N GLY A 174 22.20 11.07 10.24
CA GLY A 174 22.69 9.70 10.06
C GLY A 174 21.58 8.65 10.00
N HIS A 175 20.58 8.86 9.16
CA HIS A 175 19.44 7.96 8.99
C HIS A 175 19.29 7.48 7.55
N THR A 176 18.63 6.33 7.40
CA THR A 176 18.23 5.74 6.12
C THR A 176 16.86 6.27 5.72
N ILE A 177 16.63 6.50 4.43
CA ILE A 177 15.37 7.03 3.89
C ILE A 177 14.58 5.94 3.17
N ILE A 178 13.27 5.93 3.41
CA ILE A 178 12.29 5.24 2.57
C ILE A 178 11.77 6.24 1.52
N SER A 179 12.23 6.06 0.28
CA SER A 179 11.82 6.84 -0.89
C SER A 179 10.49 6.30 -1.42
N SER A 180 9.41 6.99 -1.08
CA SER A 180 8.04 6.61 -1.39
C SER A 180 7.55 7.24 -2.69
N SER A 181 6.84 6.44 -3.49
CA SER A 181 6.21 6.90 -4.73
C SER A 181 4.88 6.21 -4.97
N PRO A 182 3.86 6.89 -5.53
CA PRO A 182 2.52 6.33 -5.68
C PRO A 182 2.44 5.43 -6.92
N ILE A 183 2.81 4.15 -6.77
CA ILE A 183 2.62 3.06 -7.75
C ILE A 183 3.05 3.48 -9.17
N ASP A 184 4.23 4.10 -9.31
CA ASP A 184 4.77 4.53 -10.59
C ASP A 184 6.30 4.48 -10.63
N VAL A 185 6.85 3.76 -11.60
CA VAL A 185 8.29 3.54 -11.78
C VAL A 185 9.06 4.84 -12.07
N ASN A 186 8.45 5.76 -12.82
CA ASN A 186 9.10 7.04 -13.15
C ASN A 186 9.12 7.95 -11.93
N LEU A 187 8.04 7.96 -11.13
CA LEU A 187 8.02 8.73 -9.89
C LEU A 187 9.01 8.16 -8.87
N ALA A 188 9.10 6.83 -8.72
CA ALA A 188 10.13 6.19 -7.91
C ALA A 188 11.54 6.65 -8.31
N LYS A 189 11.82 6.61 -9.62
CA LYS A 189 13.08 7.11 -10.17
C LYS A 189 13.31 8.59 -9.91
N GLN A 190 12.27 9.41 -10.06
CA GLN A 190 12.35 10.85 -9.86
C GLN A 190 12.69 11.19 -8.40
N VAL A 191 12.03 10.57 -7.41
CA VAL A 191 12.33 10.81 -6.00
C VAL A 191 13.77 10.42 -5.67
N ASN A 192 14.26 9.28 -6.20
CA ASN A 192 15.65 8.86 -6.02
C ASN A 192 16.65 9.84 -6.64
N ILE A 193 16.37 10.40 -7.82
CA ILE A 193 17.19 11.46 -8.44
C ILE A 193 17.19 12.73 -7.57
N LEU A 194 16.03 13.11 -7.01
CA LEU A 194 15.93 14.29 -6.14
C LEU A 194 16.73 14.11 -4.85
N LEU A 195 16.68 12.93 -4.23
CA LEU A 195 17.47 12.58 -3.05
C LEU A 195 18.98 12.57 -3.34
N GLU A 196 19.39 11.98 -4.45
CA GLU A 196 20.80 11.97 -4.86
C GLU A 196 21.32 13.39 -5.14
N ASN A 197 20.54 14.22 -5.85
CA ASN A 197 20.89 15.61 -6.12
C ASN A 197 20.98 16.46 -4.85
N LEU A 198 20.22 16.10 -3.81
CA LEU A 198 20.34 16.71 -2.49
C LEU A 198 21.64 16.32 -1.79
N GLY A 199 22.28 15.21 -2.21
CA GLY A 199 23.49 14.64 -1.62
C GLY A 199 23.24 13.41 -0.75
N MET A 200 22.03 12.86 -0.75
CA MET A 200 21.71 11.68 0.06
C MET A 200 22.54 10.49 -0.39
N PRO A 201 23.29 9.83 0.51
CA PRO A 201 24.01 8.61 0.17
C PRO A 201 23.02 7.52 -0.26
N MET A 202 23.15 7.06 -1.50
CA MET A 202 22.22 6.11 -2.10
C MET A 202 22.40 4.67 -1.58
N ASP A 203 23.40 4.43 -0.73
CA ASP A 203 23.55 3.23 0.11
C ASP A 203 22.73 3.32 1.42
N ARG A 204 21.95 4.41 1.59
CA ARG A 204 21.02 4.64 2.70
C ARG A 204 19.63 5.06 2.19
N VAL A 205 19.21 4.51 1.05
CA VAL A 205 17.88 4.75 0.48
C VAL A 205 17.25 3.41 0.07
N ILE A 206 16.02 3.16 0.53
CA ILE A 206 15.19 2.02 0.13
C ILE A 206 13.91 2.54 -0.53
N ILE A 207 13.38 1.80 -1.51
CA ILE A 207 12.22 2.22 -2.30
C ILE A 207 10.93 1.67 -1.67
N ASP A 208 9.95 2.54 -1.46
CA ASP A 208 8.57 2.16 -1.23
C ASP A 208 7.74 2.54 -2.47
N PRO A 209 7.30 1.56 -3.28
CA PRO A 209 6.45 1.83 -4.44
C PRO A 209 4.99 2.13 -4.09
N THR A 210 4.69 2.36 -2.81
CA THR A 210 3.35 2.30 -2.21
C THR A 210 2.76 0.91 -2.30
N THR A 211 2.26 0.41 -1.17
CA THR A 211 1.72 -0.94 -1.06
C THR A 211 0.21 -0.92 -1.23
N GLY A 212 -0.31 -1.75 -2.13
CA GLY A 212 -1.75 -2.05 -2.26
C GLY A 212 -2.12 -3.33 -1.51
N GLY A 213 -3.31 -3.33 -0.89
CA GLY A 213 -3.84 -4.48 -0.13
C GLY A 213 -4.38 -5.60 -1.03
N LEU A 214 -4.49 -6.81 -0.49
CA LEU A 214 -5.03 -7.98 -1.21
C LEU A 214 -6.48 -7.73 -1.63
N GLY A 215 -6.75 -7.68 -2.93
CA GLY A 215 -8.07 -7.30 -3.48
C GLY A 215 -8.32 -5.79 -3.56
N TYR A 216 -7.34 -4.97 -3.14
CA TYR A 216 -7.39 -3.51 -3.10
C TYR A 216 -6.15 -2.90 -3.76
N GLY A 217 -5.87 -3.28 -5.01
CA GLY A 217 -4.82 -2.69 -5.84
C GLY A 217 -3.41 -3.28 -5.66
N MET A 218 -3.30 -4.45 -5.01
CA MET A 218 -2.06 -5.22 -4.91
C MET A 218 -1.46 -5.52 -6.29
N GLU A 219 -2.27 -5.80 -7.31
CA GLU A 219 -1.83 -6.13 -8.66
C GLU A 219 -1.07 -4.99 -9.35
N TYR A 220 -1.47 -3.73 -9.07
CA TYR A 220 -0.77 -2.56 -9.57
C TYR A 220 0.60 -2.42 -8.91
N SER A 221 0.64 -2.60 -7.59
CA SER A 221 1.86 -2.52 -6.79
C SER A 221 2.85 -3.63 -7.19
N TYR A 222 2.36 -4.87 -7.31
CA TYR A 222 3.13 -6.03 -7.77
C TYR A 222 3.75 -5.78 -9.14
N SER A 223 2.95 -5.32 -10.11
CA SER A 223 3.45 -5.03 -11.47
C SER A 223 4.48 -3.91 -11.48
N VAL A 224 4.35 -2.90 -10.61
CA VAL A 224 5.35 -1.83 -10.48
C VAL A 224 6.64 -2.36 -9.87
N MET A 225 6.57 -3.24 -8.87
CA MET A 225 7.75 -3.87 -8.27
C MET A 225 8.53 -4.73 -9.27
N GLU A 226 7.84 -5.56 -10.06
CA GLU A 226 8.49 -6.33 -11.12
C GLU A 226 9.19 -5.40 -12.12
N ARG A 227 8.54 -4.28 -12.49
CA ARG A 227 9.15 -3.29 -13.40
C ARG A 227 10.36 -2.57 -12.77
N LEU A 228 10.33 -2.29 -11.46
CA LEU A 228 11.46 -1.75 -10.73
C LEU A 228 12.63 -2.74 -10.75
N ARG A 229 12.36 -4.04 -10.48
CA ARG A 229 13.38 -5.10 -10.53
C ARG A 229 13.93 -5.31 -11.94
N MET A 230 13.09 -5.32 -12.98
CA MET A 230 13.52 -5.34 -14.37
C MET A 230 14.41 -4.14 -14.73
N ALA A 231 14.05 -2.94 -14.27
CA ALA A 231 14.86 -1.74 -14.52
C ALA A 231 16.22 -1.82 -13.80
N ALA A 232 16.24 -2.28 -12.56
CA ALA A 232 17.45 -2.47 -11.78
C ALA A 232 18.41 -3.52 -12.38
N LEU A 233 17.86 -4.70 -12.71
CA LEU A 233 18.64 -5.89 -13.09
C LEU A 233 18.88 -5.99 -14.60
N ASN A 234 17.83 -5.91 -15.42
CA ASN A 234 17.98 -6.08 -16.88
C ASN A 234 18.49 -4.81 -17.56
N GLN A 235 18.02 -3.64 -17.12
CA GLN A 235 18.37 -2.37 -17.77
C GLN A 235 19.58 -1.68 -17.12
N GLY A 236 19.99 -2.12 -15.93
CA GLY A 236 21.11 -1.53 -15.18
C GLY A 236 20.85 -0.08 -14.77
N ASP A 237 19.59 0.27 -14.47
CA ASP A 237 19.20 1.62 -14.07
C ASP A 237 19.63 1.89 -12.62
N ASP A 238 20.78 2.56 -12.47
CA ASP A 238 21.45 2.80 -11.19
C ASP A 238 20.59 3.52 -10.14
N LYS A 239 19.57 4.29 -10.57
CA LYS A 239 18.62 4.97 -9.67
C LYS A 239 17.55 4.05 -9.11
N LEU A 240 17.37 2.86 -9.67
CA LEU A 240 16.37 1.88 -9.26
C LEU A 240 16.99 0.59 -8.69
N GLN A 241 18.32 0.51 -8.66
CA GLN A 241 19.10 -0.57 -8.04
C GLN A 241 19.07 -0.54 -6.50
N LEU A 242 17.93 -0.18 -5.90
CA LEU A 242 17.76 -0.11 -4.44
C LEU A 242 16.86 -1.25 -3.95
N PRO A 243 16.99 -1.66 -2.68
CA PRO A 243 16.04 -2.56 -2.04
C PRO A 243 14.62 -1.96 -2.00
N ILE A 244 13.61 -2.82 -1.95
CA ILE A 244 12.19 -2.47 -1.89
C ILE A 244 11.63 -2.84 -0.52
N ILE A 245 10.87 -1.93 0.07
CA ILE A 245 10.11 -2.12 1.31
C ILE A 245 8.60 -1.98 1.04
N ASN A 246 7.77 -2.79 1.70
CA ASN A 246 6.32 -2.75 1.55
C ASN A 246 5.57 -2.72 2.89
N ASN A 247 4.66 -1.75 3.05
CA ASN A 247 3.82 -1.58 4.23
C ASN A 247 2.54 -2.45 4.18
N LEU A 248 2.71 -3.78 4.18
CA LEU A 248 1.62 -4.72 3.87
C LEU A 248 0.61 -4.88 5.01
N GLY A 249 1.07 -5.03 6.26
CA GLY A 249 0.20 -5.30 7.41
C GLY A 249 -0.89 -4.23 7.57
N ASN A 250 -0.52 -2.97 7.41
CA ASN A 250 -1.47 -1.85 7.43
C ASN A 250 -2.54 -1.97 6.34
N GLU A 251 -2.18 -2.42 5.14
CA GLU A 251 -3.09 -2.55 4.02
C GLU A 251 -4.05 -3.73 4.14
N VAL A 252 -3.59 -4.85 4.69
CA VAL A 252 -4.44 -6.06 4.83
C VAL A 252 -5.43 -5.90 5.96
N TRP A 253 -4.97 -5.47 7.14
CA TRP A 253 -5.80 -5.45 8.35
C TRP A 253 -6.78 -4.28 8.42
N LYS A 254 -6.69 -3.30 7.50
CA LYS A 254 -7.69 -2.24 7.33
C LYS A 254 -8.85 -2.65 6.41
N CYS A 255 -8.69 -3.71 5.62
CA CYS A 255 -9.71 -4.16 4.66
C CYS A 255 -10.97 -4.67 5.36
N LYS A 256 -12.10 -4.58 4.66
CA LYS A 256 -13.40 -5.01 5.18
C LYS A 256 -13.40 -6.50 5.54
N GLU A 257 -12.84 -7.34 4.68
CA GLU A 257 -12.82 -8.80 4.82
C GLU A 257 -12.09 -9.26 6.08
N ALA A 258 -11.04 -8.53 6.49
CA ALA A 258 -10.30 -8.79 7.72
C ALA A 258 -11.08 -8.37 8.97
N LYS A 259 -12.05 -7.45 8.85
CA LYS A 259 -12.87 -6.91 9.94
C LYS A 259 -14.20 -7.63 10.14
N LEU A 260 -14.74 -8.27 9.10
CA LEU A 260 -16.04 -8.95 9.18
C LEU A 260 -16.01 -10.14 10.14
N SER A 261 -17.02 -10.24 10.99
CA SER A 261 -17.26 -11.45 11.78
C SER A 261 -17.84 -12.58 10.91
N ALA A 262 -17.85 -13.79 11.44
CA ALA A 262 -18.50 -14.92 10.79
C ALA A 262 -20.04 -14.84 10.81
N GLU A 263 -20.61 -14.07 11.72
CA GLU A 263 -22.06 -13.82 11.75
C GLU A 263 -22.48 -12.87 10.62
N GLU A 264 -21.67 -11.85 10.36
CA GLU A 264 -21.93 -10.88 9.29
C GLU A 264 -21.71 -11.47 7.90
N GLU A 265 -20.68 -12.29 7.73
CA GLU A 265 -20.37 -12.94 6.44
C GLU A 265 -19.87 -14.39 6.64
N PRO A 266 -20.79 -15.36 6.81
CA PRO A 266 -20.44 -16.76 7.08
C PRO A 266 -19.72 -17.43 5.91
N ASN A 267 -19.93 -16.98 4.67
CA ASN A 267 -19.30 -17.57 3.48
C ASN A 267 -17.78 -17.35 3.44
N LEU A 268 -17.27 -16.37 4.18
CA LEU A 268 -15.84 -16.08 4.26
C LEU A 268 -15.11 -16.93 5.31
N GLY A 269 -15.81 -17.81 6.02
CA GLY A 269 -15.22 -18.73 6.98
C GLY A 269 -14.73 -18.06 8.28
N ASP A 270 -13.82 -18.75 8.97
CA ASP A 270 -13.24 -18.31 10.24
C ASP A 270 -12.48 -16.97 10.10
N PRO A 271 -12.86 -15.91 10.84
CA PRO A 271 -12.27 -14.58 10.68
C PRO A 271 -10.77 -14.52 11.03
N GLU A 272 -10.33 -15.31 12.02
CA GLU A 272 -8.92 -15.33 12.44
C GLU A 272 -8.04 -15.95 11.36
N LYS A 273 -8.40 -17.16 10.91
CA LYS A 273 -7.69 -17.85 9.82
C LYS A 273 -7.72 -17.02 8.54
N ARG A 274 -8.85 -16.36 8.24
CA ARG A 274 -8.98 -15.50 7.07
C ARG A 274 -7.98 -14.34 7.13
N GLY A 275 -7.97 -13.57 8.21
CA GLY A 275 -7.03 -12.44 8.36
C GLY A 275 -5.56 -12.88 8.28
N ILE A 276 -5.23 -13.97 8.99
CA ILE A 276 -3.89 -14.56 8.98
C ILE A 276 -3.45 -14.95 7.56
N LEU A 277 -4.32 -15.64 6.82
CA LEU A 277 -4.03 -16.08 5.44
C LEU A 277 -4.01 -14.92 4.46
N MET A 278 -4.87 -13.92 4.60
CA MET A 278 -4.84 -12.73 3.74
C MET A 278 -3.49 -12.02 3.84
N GLU A 279 -2.96 -11.88 5.05
CA GLU A 279 -1.64 -11.26 5.26
C GLU A 279 -0.51 -12.14 4.72
N ALA A 280 -0.56 -13.46 4.97
CA ALA A 280 0.46 -14.39 4.49
C ALA A 280 0.49 -14.50 2.94
N VAL A 281 -0.68 -14.60 2.30
CA VAL A 281 -0.80 -14.63 0.83
C VAL A 281 -0.34 -13.31 0.23
N GLY A 282 -0.71 -12.19 0.83
CA GLY A 282 -0.20 -10.89 0.42
C GLY A 282 1.33 -10.84 0.50
N ALA A 283 1.91 -11.31 1.60
CA ALA A 283 3.35 -11.29 1.82
C ALA A 283 4.09 -12.14 0.77
N VAL A 284 3.64 -13.37 0.54
CA VAL A 284 4.20 -14.23 -0.52
C VAL A 284 4.12 -13.56 -1.89
N THR A 285 3.00 -12.89 -2.19
CA THR A 285 2.84 -12.16 -3.45
C THR A 285 3.87 -11.03 -3.58
N TYR A 286 4.06 -10.22 -2.53
CA TYR A 286 5.06 -9.15 -2.54
C TYR A 286 6.51 -9.67 -2.56
N LEU A 287 6.80 -10.81 -1.93
CA LEU A 287 8.11 -11.47 -2.02
C LEU A 287 8.43 -11.87 -3.46
N LEU A 288 7.47 -12.47 -4.17
CA LEU A 288 7.63 -12.83 -5.58
C LEU A 288 7.75 -11.59 -6.49
N GLY A 289 7.17 -10.45 -6.09
CA GLY A 289 7.38 -9.17 -6.76
C GLY A 289 8.75 -8.53 -6.49
N GLY A 290 9.54 -9.07 -5.55
CA GLY A 290 10.88 -8.60 -5.22
C GLY A 290 10.98 -7.63 -4.05
N SER A 291 10.10 -7.80 -3.04
CA SER A 291 10.23 -7.14 -1.75
C SER A 291 11.43 -7.66 -0.97
N ASP A 292 12.23 -6.75 -0.41
CA ASP A 292 13.38 -7.07 0.44
C ASP A 292 13.05 -6.85 1.93
N VAL A 293 12.10 -5.96 2.24
CA VAL A 293 11.55 -5.76 3.58
C VAL A 293 10.03 -5.73 3.53
N LEU A 294 9.38 -6.66 4.23
CA LEU A 294 7.95 -6.65 4.46
C LEU A 294 7.62 -6.11 5.85
N ILE A 295 6.69 -5.18 5.93
CA ILE A 295 6.08 -4.77 7.20
C ILE A 295 4.81 -5.58 7.37
N MET A 296 4.76 -6.39 8.43
CA MET A 296 3.66 -7.28 8.75
C MET A 296 3.23 -7.08 10.21
N ARG A 297 2.05 -7.56 10.57
CA ARG A 297 1.44 -7.33 11.88
C ARG A 297 1.23 -8.62 12.66
N HIS A 298 0.60 -9.63 12.07
CA HIS A 298 0.16 -10.81 12.84
C HIS A 298 1.30 -11.83 13.03
N PRO A 299 1.64 -12.22 14.28
CA PRO A 299 2.76 -13.13 14.54
C PRO A 299 2.66 -14.46 13.80
N GLU A 300 1.46 -15.05 13.72
CA GLU A 300 1.25 -16.31 13.02
C GLU A 300 1.42 -16.20 11.50
N SER A 301 0.99 -15.09 10.88
CA SER A 301 1.27 -14.82 9.46
C SER A 301 2.76 -14.71 9.22
N ILE A 302 3.48 -14.01 10.10
CA ILE A 302 4.94 -13.84 10.01
C ILE A 302 5.65 -15.19 10.15
N ARG A 303 5.25 -16.06 11.08
CA ARG A 303 5.82 -17.41 11.23
C ARG A 303 5.71 -18.22 9.94
N MET A 304 4.55 -18.21 9.30
CA MET A 304 4.33 -18.92 8.03
C MET A 304 5.16 -18.32 6.89
N VAL A 305 5.25 -16.99 6.81
CA VAL A 305 6.02 -16.31 5.77
C VAL A 305 7.52 -16.51 5.96
N LYS A 306 8.04 -16.50 7.20
CA LYS A 306 9.44 -16.88 7.47
C LYS A 306 9.73 -18.31 6.99
N SER A 307 8.82 -19.25 7.29
CA SER A 307 8.95 -20.64 6.80
C SER A 307 8.95 -20.70 5.26
N TYR A 308 8.13 -19.89 4.59
CA TYR A 308 8.13 -19.78 3.14
C TYR A 308 9.47 -19.26 2.60
N ILE A 309 9.99 -18.17 3.18
CA ILE A 309 11.28 -17.58 2.79
C ILE A 309 12.41 -18.60 2.97
N ASP A 310 12.46 -19.28 4.11
CA ASP A 310 13.49 -20.28 4.40
C ASP A 310 13.44 -21.44 3.40
N LEU A 311 12.26 -21.96 3.08
CA LEU A 311 12.13 -23.05 2.11
C LEU A 311 12.50 -22.62 0.68
N LEU A 312 12.18 -21.39 0.28
CA LEU A 312 12.50 -20.86 -1.05
C LEU A 312 14.00 -20.56 -1.22
N VAL A 313 14.69 -20.20 -0.14
CA VAL A 313 16.11 -19.82 -0.17
C VAL A 313 17.02 -21.00 0.14
N ASP A 314 16.72 -21.79 1.17
CA ASP A 314 17.60 -22.85 1.67
C ASP A 314 17.21 -24.24 1.11
N GLY A 315 16.02 -24.36 0.54
CA GLY A 315 15.40 -25.64 0.18
C GLY A 315 14.88 -26.40 1.42
N GLY A 316 14.18 -27.50 1.20
CA GLY A 316 13.62 -28.33 2.28
C GLY A 316 12.26 -28.93 1.92
N SER A 317 11.53 -29.39 2.93
CA SER A 317 10.14 -29.85 2.78
C SER A 317 9.19 -28.99 3.60
N ALA A 318 8.01 -28.70 3.02
CA ALA A 318 6.93 -28.01 3.70
C ALA A 318 6.15 -28.94 4.66
N ASP A 319 6.38 -30.26 4.64
CA ASP A 319 5.65 -31.23 5.46
C ASP A 319 5.81 -30.99 6.97
N GLU A 320 6.92 -30.36 7.38
CA GLU A 320 7.22 -30.03 8.78
C GLU A 320 6.69 -28.65 9.22
N VAL A 321 6.13 -27.87 8.29
CA VAL A 321 5.58 -26.54 8.60
C VAL A 321 4.23 -26.73 9.30
N ALA A 322 4.19 -26.39 10.58
CA ALA A 322 2.95 -26.44 11.36
C ALA A 322 1.87 -25.53 10.73
N GLY A 323 0.62 -26.02 10.73
CA GLY A 323 -0.55 -25.24 10.32
C GLY A 323 -0.85 -24.08 11.27
N ILE A 324 -1.89 -23.31 10.93
CA ILE A 324 -2.28 -22.11 11.68
C ILE A 324 -2.65 -22.47 13.13
N LYS A 325 -1.94 -21.86 14.07
CA LYS A 325 -2.31 -21.85 15.49
C LYS A 325 -3.19 -20.64 15.79
N LYS A 326 -4.43 -20.91 16.18
CA LYS A 326 -5.42 -19.90 16.59
C LYS A 326 -5.28 -19.51 18.07
N GLU A 327 -5.69 -18.28 18.37
CA GLU A 327 -5.89 -17.74 19.71
C GLU A 327 -7.37 -17.43 20.02
N LEU A 328 -8.21 -17.23 18.99
CA LEU A 328 -9.65 -17.05 19.18
C LEU A 328 -10.39 -18.40 19.24
N ASP A 329 -11.56 -18.38 19.89
CA ASP A 329 -12.47 -19.51 19.95
C ASP A 329 -12.87 -20.01 18.55
N ASP A 330 -13.24 -21.28 18.47
CA ASP A 330 -13.73 -21.87 17.23
C ASP A 330 -15.12 -21.33 16.86
N VAL A 331 -15.27 -21.01 15.58
CA VAL A 331 -16.52 -20.49 15.02
C VAL A 331 -17.29 -21.65 14.39
N ASN A 332 -18.55 -21.83 14.79
CA ASN A 332 -19.46 -22.79 14.17
C ASN A 332 -20.22 -22.13 13.01
N ILE A 333 -19.87 -22.48 11.78
CA ILE A 333 -20.52 -21.99 10.56
C ILE A 333 -21.24 -23.15 9.88
N ASP A 334 -22.56 -23.09 9.80
CA ASP A 334 -23.37 -24.07 9.07
C ASP A 334 -23.37 -23.76 7.57
N LEU A 335 -22.28 -24.12 6.90
CA LEU A 335 -22.13 -23.96 5.45
C LEU A 335 -23.20 -24.74 4.66
N ALA A 336 -23.73 -25.83 5.22
CA ALA A 336 -24.76 -26.63 4.56
C ALA A 336 -26.11 -25.91 4.54
N ALA A 337 -26.44 -25.17 5.61
CA ALA A 337 -27.68 -24.38 5.67
C ALA A 337 -27.68 -23.18 4.70
N ILE A 338 -26.51 -22.66 4.32
CA ILE A 338 -26.37 -21.51 3.42
C ILE A 338 -26.03 -21.90 1.97
N ALA A 339 -25.73 -23.17 1.72
CA ALA A 339 -25.40 -23.66 0.38
C ALA A 339 -26.62 -23.56 -0.56
N PRO A 340 -26.45 -23.06 -1.80
CA PRO A 340 -27.52 -23.12 -2.79
C PRO A 340 -27.85 -24.59 -3.11
N GLU A 341 -29.12 -24.85 -3.49
CA GLU A 341 -29.50 -26.19 -3.94
C GLU A 341 -28.63 -26.63 -5.12
N PRO A 342 -28.12 -27.89 -5.12
CA PRO A 342 -27.30 -28.38 -6.22
C PRO A 342 -28.06 -28.32 -7.55
N ASP A 343 -27.51 -27.62 -8.54
CA ASP A 343 -28.02 -27.68 -9.91
C ASP A 343 -27.59 -29.00 -10.55
N LEU A 344 -28.52 -29.95 -10.62
CA LEU A 344 -28.33 -31.27 -11.21
C LEU A 344 -28.73 -31.32 -12.69
N THR A 345 -28.89 -30.18 -13.35
CA THR A 345 -29.23 -30.15 -14.79
C THR A 345 -28.02 -30.58 -15.62
N ILE A 346 -28.17 -31.69 -16.33
CA ILE A 346 -27.22 -32.15 -17.35
C ILE A 346 -27.76 -31.66 -18.69
N GLU A 347 -27.14 -30.64 -19.28
CA GLU A 347 -27.43 -30.30 -20.67
C GLU A 347 -26.94 -31.43 -21.58
N GLU A 348 -27.87 -32.23 -22.13
CA GLU A 348 -27.54 -33.18 -23.18
C GLU A 348 -26.95 -32.41 -24.38
N GLU A 349 -25.67 -32.65 -24.69
CA GLU A 349 -25.06 -32.25 -25.95
C GLU A 349 -25.98 -32.68 -27.10
N LYS A 350 -26.60 -31.71 -27.78
CA LYS A 350 -27.39 -31.96 -28.98
C LYS A 350 -26.51 -32.56 -30.07
N SER A 351 -26.48 -33.87 -30.12
CA SER A 351 -25.99 -34.65 -31.24
C SER A 351 -26.77 -34.28 -32.52
N LYS A 352 -26.03 -33.80 -33.52
CA LYS A 352 -26.28 -33.86 -34.97
C LYS A 352 -27.70 -33.55 -35.48
N LYS A 353 -27.84 -32.40 -36.16
CA LYS A 353 -28.59 -32.35 -37.43
C LYS A 353 -27.92 -31.43 -38.45
N ALA A 354 -27.89 -31.92 -39.68
CA ALA A 354 -27.09 -31.49 -40.82
C ALA A 354 -27.43 -30.10 -41.40
N ALA A 355 -26.44 -29.50 -42.06
CA ALA A 355 -26.61 -28.43 -43.06
C ALA A 355 -26.61 -29.04 -44.48
N PRO A 356 -26.88 -28.32 -45.60
CA PRO A 356 -27.59 -27.03 -45.80
C PRO A 356 -28.58 -27.05 -47.01
N ALA A 357 -29.44 -26.04 -47.15
CA ALA A 357 -30.03 -25.67 -48.46
C ALA A 357 -30.13 -24.15 -48.66
N LYS A 358 -29.89 -23.72 -49.91
CA LYS A 358 -29.47 -22.39 -50.37
C LYS A 358 -30.57 -21.32 -50.53
N LYS A 359 -30.19 -20.08 -50.20
CA LYS A 359 -30.41 -18.73 -50.83
C LYS A 359 -31.78 -18.32 -51.41
N ALA A 360 -32.23 -17.14 -50.95
CA ALA A 360 -32.66 -16.01 -51.82
C ALA A 360 -32.35 -14.65 -51.15
N ALA A 361 -32.04 -13.64 -51.97
CA ALA A 361 -31.42 -12.35 -51.63
C ALA A 361 -32.45 -11.23 -51.29
N PRO A 362 -32.02 -10.02 -50.84
CA PRO A 362 -32.79 -9.14 -49.94
C PRO A 362 -33.58 -8.00 -50.62
N SER A 363 -34.64 -7.52 -49.97
CA SER A 363 -35.31 -6.24 -50.30
C SER A 363 -35.67 -5.38 -49.07
N LYS A 364 -34.92 -4.26 -48.96
CA LYS A 364 -35.25 -2.87 -48.57
C LYS A 364 -36.28 -2.52 -47.47
N LYS A 365 -35.78 -1.62 -46.58
CA LYS A 365 -36.41 -0.43 -45.91
C LYS A 365 -37.42 -0.73 -44.79
N ALA A 366 -37.58 0.04 -43.72
CA ALA A 366 -37.12 1.38 -43.30
C ALA A 366 -37.10 1.46 -41.75
N ALA A 367 -36.36 2.42 -41.20
CA ALA A 367 -36.44 2.87 -39.81
C ALA A 367 -37.83 3.45 -39.46
N PRO A 368 -38.22 3.54 -38.18
CA PRO A 368 -38.23 4.88 -37.57
C PRO A 368 -37.84 4.98 -36.08
N LYS A 369 -37.55 6.24 -35.73
CA LYS A 369 -37.20 6.84 -34.43
C LYS A 369 -38.35 6.83 -33.39
N PRO A 370 -38.05 7.17 -32.12
CA PRO A 370 -38.90 6.94 -30.93
C PRO A 370 -39.87 8.08 -30.62
N ALA A 371 -40.92 7.79 -29.85
CA ALA A 371 -41.85 8.79 -29.31
C ALA A 371 -42.23 8.51 -27.83
N ALA A 372 -41.80 9.44 -26.99
CA ALA A 372 -42.55 10.21 -26.00
C ALA A 372 -43.53 9.55 -25.00
N GLU A 373 -43.28 9.90 -23.74
CA GLU A 373 -44.12 9.85 -22.55
C GLU A 373 -45.53 10.45 -22.73
N LYS A 374 -46.51 9.95 -21.95
CA LYS A 374 -47.55 10.78 -21.31
C LYS A 374 -48.24 10.09 -20.12
N LYS A 375 -48.44 10.93 -19.10
CA LYS A 375 -49.17 10.78 -17.84
C LYS A 375 -50.60 10.23 -17.96
N ALA A 376 -51.09 9.58 -16.90
CA ALA A 376 -52.48 9.68 -16.45
C ALA A 376 -52.62 9.47 -14.92
N ALA A 377 -53.62 10.16 -14.36
CA ALA A 377 -53.86 10.50 -12.97
C ALA A 377 -54.95 9.60 -12.29
N PRO A 378 -55.28 9.80 -10.99
CA PRO A 378 -55.79 8.78 -10.06
C PRO A 378 -57.27 8.92 -9.63
N ALA A 379 -57.78 7.99 -8.81
CA ALA A 379 -58.99 8.08 -7.94
C ALA A 379 -59.24 6.74 -7.18
N PRO A 380 -60.14 6.62 -6.16
CA PRO A 380 -60.91 7.61 -5.38
C PRO A 380 -61.00 7.37 -3.82
N LYS A 381 -61.68 8.31 -3.14
CA LYS A 381 -62.12 8.34 -1.71
C LYS A 381 -63.50 7.68 -1.47
N LYS A 382 -63.83 7.24 -0.22
CA LYS A 382 -64.84 7.83 0.72
C LYS A 382 -65.42 6.89 1.82
N LYS A 383 -65.50 7.45 3.05
CA LYS A 383 -66.58 7.52 4.08
C LYS A 383 -67.16 6.27 4.80
N ALA A 384 -67.32 6.38 6.13
CA ALA A 384 -68.60 6.32 6.88
C ALA A 384 -68.46 6.76 8.37
N ALA A 385 -69.56 7.27 8.96
CA ALA A 385 -69.80 7.60 10.39
C ALA A 385 -71.00 6.74 10.89
N PRO A 386 -71.40 6.66 12.20
CA PRO A 386 -72.30 7.69 12.80
C PRO A 386 -72.40 7.85 14.37
N LYS A 387 -72.91 9.03 14.79
CA LYS A 387 -73.80 9.54 15.92
C LYS A 387 -74.04 8.87 17.31
N ALA A 388 -74.17 9.71 18.37
CA ALA A 388 -75.38 10.05 19.20
C ALA A 388 -75.01 10.67 20.60
N GLU A 389 -75.28 11.95 20.93
CA GLU A 389 -76.43 12.63 21.63
C GLU A 389 -76.59 12.46 23.16
N ALA A 390 -76.54 13.58 23.94
CA ALA A 390 -77.50 14.01 24.99
C ALA A 390 -77.05 15.29 25.77
N LYS A 391 -78.02 16.13 26.18
CA LYS A 391 -77.94 17.37 27.03
C LYS A 391 -78.87 17.15 28.25
N PRO A 392 -78.73 17.83 29.44
CA PRO A 392 -79.14 19.24 29.65
C PRO A 392 -78.35 20.08 30.73
N LYS A 393 -78.65 21.40 30.81
CA LYS A 393 -78.07 22.54 31.63
C LYS A 393 -78.55 22.57 33.13
N PRO A 394 -78.26 23.55 34.06
CA PRO A 394 -77.65 24.93 33.97
C PRO A 394 -76.82 25.56 35.18
N LYS A 395 -76.25 26.79 34.95
CA LYS A 395 -76.02 27.95 35.90
C LYS A 395 -74.88 27.86 36.97
N VAL A 396 -74.06 28.85 37.39
CA VAL A 396 -73.84 30.33 37.24
C VAL A 396 -72.35 30.68 37.62
N ASP A 397 -71.87 31.86 37.20
CA ASP A 397 -70.78 32.72 37.76
C ASP A 397 -69.29 32.30 37.66
N ALA A 398 -68.57 32.84 36.65
CA ALA A 398 -67.10 33.06 36.69
C ALA A 398 -66.56 33.91 35.50
N GLU A 399 -67.27 34.94 35.02
CA GLU A 399 -66.92 35.61 33.74
C GLU A 399 -66.04 36.87 33.84
N ALA A 400 -65.40 37.16 34.97
CA ALA A 400 -64.59 38.39 35.12
C ALA A 400 -63.07 38.19 35.33
N GLU A 401 -62.58 37.01 35.74
CA GLU A 401 -61.14 36.80 35.98
C GLU A 401 -60.41 35.99 34.89
N ALA A 402 -61.14 35.36 33.96
CA ALA A 402 -60.54 34.51 32.92
C ALA A 402 -60.07 35.26 31.66
N LYS A 403 -60.53 36.49 31.41
CA LYS A 403 -60.13 37.26 30.21
C LYS A 403 -58.84 38.08 30.38
N ALA A 404 -58.50 38.51 31.60
CA ALA A 404 -57.30 39.32 31.83
C ALA A 404 -55.99 38.49 31.86
N LYS A 405 -56.03 37.21 32.24
CA LYS A 405 -54.86 36.31 32.17
C LYS A 405 -54.61 35.73 30.77
N ALA A 406 -55.64 35.62 29.92
CA ALA A 406 -55.50 35.05 28.59
C ALA A 406 -54.83 36.00 27.57
N GLU A 407 -55.03 37.32 27.68
CA GLU A 407 -54.39 38.29 26.78
C GLU A 407 -52.92 38.59 27.13
N ALA A 408 -52.52 38.48 28.40
CA ALA A 408 -51.13 38.68 28.82
C ALA A 408 -50.22 37.50 28.42
N ASP A 409 -50.71 36.26 28.54
CA ASP A 409 -49.96 35.05 28.14
C ASP A 409 -49.84 34.90 26.62
N ALA A 410 -50.86 35.33 25.86
CA ALA A 410 -50.84 35.28 24.39
C ALA A 410 -49.84 36.28 23.78
N LYS A 411 -49.68 37.46 24.39
CA LYS A 411 -48.74 38.49 23.91
C LYS A 411 -47.28 38.13 24.25
N ALA A 412 -47.02 37.59 25.44
CA ALA A 412 -45.69 37.13 25.84
C ALA A 412 -45.21 35.92 25.01
N LYS A 413 -46.09 34.95 24.69
CA LYS A 413 -45.72 33.81 23.83
C LYS A 413 -45.46 34.21 22.38
N ALA A 414 -46.24 35.16 21.83
CA ALA A 414 -46.03 35.65 20.47
C ALA A 414 -44.69 36.41 20.30
N GLU A 415 -44.30 37.22 21.29
CA GLU A 415 -43.03 37.98 21.24
C GLU A 415 -41.80 37.08 21.44
N THR A 416 -41.93 36.02 22.25
CA THR A 416 -40.83 35.06 22.49
C THR A 416 -40.64 34.12 21.29
N GLN A 417 -41.73 33.70 20.63
CA GLN A 417 -41.68 32.85 19.44
C GLN A 417 -41.15 33.62 18.21
N ALA A 418 -41.51 34.90 18.05
CA ALA A 418 -40.99 35.75 16.98
C ALA A 418 -39.47 36.03 17.11
N LYS A 419 -38.95 36.19 18.34
CA LYS A 419 -37.51 36.33 18.58
C LYS A 419 -36.75 35.01 18.35
N ALA A 420 -37.31 33.88 18.76
CA ALA A 420 -36.71 32.56 18.53
C ALA A 420 -36.64 32.20 17.04
N GLU A 421 -37.69 32.48 16.26
CA GLU A 421 -37.69 32.25 14.80
C GLU A 421 -36.74 33.21 14.05
N ALA A 422 -36.61 34.46 14.50
CA ALA A 422 -35.67 35.41 13.93
C ALA A 422 -34.20 35.01 14.20
N GLN A 423 -33.89 34.54 15.41
CA GLN A 423 -32.55 34.07 15.77
C GLN A 423 -32.21 32.76 15.04
N ALA A 424 -33.16 31.82 14.93
CA ALA A 424 -32.97 30.57 14.19
C ALA A 424 -32.75 30.80 12.69
N LYS A 425 -33.46 31.75 12.07
CA LYS A 425 -33.21 32.14 10.67
C LYS A 425 -31.84 32.82 10.48
N ALA A 426 -31.44 33.70 11.40
CA ALA A 426 -30.15 34.38 11.33
C ALA A 426 -28.97 33.41 11.48
N GLU A 427 -29.06 32.45 12.41
CA GLU A 427 -28.03 31.40 12.58
C GLU A 427 -27.99 30.42 11.39
N ALA A 428 -29.15 30.10 10.80
CA ALA A 428 -29.22 29.27 9.60
C ALA A 428 -28.61 29.95 8.36
N GLU A 429 -28.89 31.24 8.14
CA GLU A 429 -28.26 32.00 7.05
C GLU A 429 -26.75 32.21 7.27
N ALA A 430 -26.31 32.44 8.51
CA ALA A 430 -24.89 32.55 8.83
C ALA A 430 -24.14 31.24 8.60
N LYS A 431 -24.70 30.09 9.03
CA LYS A 431 -24.11 28.76 8.76
C LYS A 431 -24.13 28.41 7.27
N ALA A 432 -25.18 28.80 6.54
CA ALA A 432 -25.25 28.58 5.09
C ALA A 432 -24.20 29.41 4.33
N LYS A 433 -24.00 30.69 4.69
CA LYS A 433 -22.94 31.53 4.09
C LYS A 433 -21.53 31.03 4.44
N ALA A 434 -21.29 30.66 5.71
CA ALA A 434 -19.99 30.13 6.12
C ALA A 434 -19.64 28.81 5.41
N LYS A 435 -20.61 27.90 5.24
CA LYS A 435 -20.42 26.66 4.49
C LYS A 435 -20.19 26.92 2.99
N ALA A 436 -20.93 27.86 2.40
CA ALA A 436 -20.75 28.23 0.99
C ALA A 436 -19.38 28.88 0.71
N GLU A 437 -18.86 29.73 1.61
CA GLU A 437 -17.51 30.30 1.49
C GLU A 437 -16.41 29.25 1.71
N ALA A 438 -16.60 28.31 2.64
CA ALA A 438 -15.67 27.20 2.85
C ALA A 438 -15.61 26.26 1.63
N ASP A 439 -16.77 25.87 1.08
CA ASP A 439 -16.84 25.03 -0.12
C ASP A 439 -16.25 25.74 -1.35
N ALA A 440 -16.45 27.05 -1.48
CA ALA A 440 -15.86 27.85 -2.56
C ALA A 440 -14.32 27.95 -2.45
N LYS A 441 -13.79 28.17 -1.24
CA LYS A 441 -12.33 28.18 -0.99
C LYS A 441 -11.72 26.80 -1.19
N ALA A 442 -12.38 25.73 -0.76
CA ALA A 442 -11.92 24.36 -0.94
C ALA A 442 -11.85 23.98 -2.44
N LYS A 443 -12.89 24.31 -3.22
CA LYS A 443 -12.89 24.09 -4.68
C LYS A 443 -11.81 24.91 -5.39
N ALA A 444 -11.61 26.18 -5.01
CA ALA A 444 -10.58 27.02 -5.59
C ALA A 444 -9.16 26.50 -5.30
N LYS A 445 -8.90 26.03 -4.07
CA LYS A 445 -7.61 25.41 -3.70
C LYS A 445 -7.39 24.09 -4.46
N ALA A 446 -8.41 23.24 -4.57
CA ALA A 446 -8.33 21.98 -5.31
C ALA A 446 -8.07 22.19 -6.81
N GLU A 447 -8.71 23.18 -7.45
CA GLU A 447 -8.44 23.51 -8.85
C GLU A 447 -7.05 24.11 -9.06
N ALA A 448 -6.56 24.93 -8.13
CA ALA A 448 -5.20 25.49 -8.19
C ALA A 448 -4.14 24.38 -8.04
N ASP A 449 -4.31 23.47 -7.07
CA ASP A 449 -3.40 22.35 -6.85
C ASP A 449 -3.41 21.36 -8.03
N ALA A 450 -4.59 21.10 -8.63
CA ALA A 450 -4.69 20.26 -9.82
C ALA A 450 -3.97 20.88 -11.03
N ARG A 451 -4.09 22.20 -11.23
CA ARG A 451 -3.37 22.92 -12.30
C ARG A 451 -1.86 22.93 -12.05
N ALA A 452 -1.42 23.17 -10.82
CA ALA A 452 -0.01 23.15 -10.45
C ALA A 452 0.62 21.76 -10.66
N LYS A 453 -0.07 20.69 -10.27
CA LYS A 453 0.37 19.30 -10.52
C LYS A 453 0.42 18.98 -12.03
N ALA A 454 -0.56 19.42 -12.81
CA ALA A 454 -0.56 19.22 -14.25
C ALA A 454 0.59 19.96 -14.95
N GLU A 455 0.88 21.19 -14.55
CA GLU A 455 1.98 21.98 -15.11
C GLU A 455 3.37 21.42 -14.69
N ALA A 456 3.51 20.97 -13.44
CA ALA A 456 4.73 20.32 -12.97
C ALA A 456 4.99 18.99 -13.71
N LYS A 457 3.95 18.16 -13.89
CA LYS A 457 4.04 16.92 -14.66
C LYS A 457 4.43 17.19 -16.12
N ALA A 458 3.83 18.19 -16.76
CA ALA A 458 4.16 18.55 -18.13
C ALA A 458 5.62 19.03 -18.29
N LYS A 459 6.15 19.78 -17.32
CA LYS A 459 7.56 20.19 -17.30
C LYS A 459 8.51 19.00 -17.07
N ALA A 460 8.16 18.10 -16.15
CA ALA A 460 8.94 16.90 -15.90
C ALA A 460 8.96 15.96 -17.12
N ASP A 461 7.82 15.72 -17.76
CA ASP A 461 7.73 14.90 -18.97
C ASP A 461 8.56 15.51 -20.12
N ALA A 462 8.54 16.83 -20.28
CA ALA A 462 9.35 17.52 -21.29
C ALA A 462 10.87 17.40 -21.02
N GLU A 463 11.30 17.54 -19.77
CA GLU A 463 12.71 17.40 -19.38
C GLU A 463 13.20 15.94 -19.55
N VAL A 464 12.34 14.96 -19.26
CA VAL A 464 12.63 13.53 -19.45
C VAL A 464 12.77 13.19 -20.93
N GLU A 465 11.89 13.69 -21.80
CA GLU A 465 12.00 13.49 -23.25
C GLU A 465 13.26 14.15 -23.82
N ASP A 466 13.63 15.35 -23.34
CA ASP A 466 14.91 15.98 -23.71
C ASP A 466 16.12 15.16 -23.27
N LEU A 467 16.08 14.55 -22.09
CA LEU A 467 17.14 13.67 -21.59
C LEU A 467 17.22 12.37 -22.41
N ARG A 468 16.07 11.78 -22.77
CA ARG A 468 16.00 10.58 -23.64
C ARG A 468 16.57 10.85 -25.02
N ARG A 469 16.28 12.02 -25.61
CA ARG A 469 16.85 12.45 -26.88
C ARG A 469 18.36 12.60 -26.79
N LYS A 470 18.89 13.29 -25.77
CA LYS A 470 20.34 13.42 -25.55
C LYS A 470 21.04 12.06 -25.38
N ARG A 471 20.43 11.12 -24.64
CA ARG A 471 20.98 9.77 -24.45
C ARG A 471 20.87 8.90 -25.71
N ALA A 472 19.90 9.14 -26.58
CA ALA A 472 19.82 8.47 -27.88
C ALA A 472 20.93 8.96 -28.81
N GLU A 473 21.13 10.29 -28.89
CA GLU A 473 22.20 10.92 -29.66
C GLU A 473 23.60 10.48 -29.17
N GLU A 474 23.81 10.40 -27.84
CA GLU A 474 25.07 9.92 -27.27
C GLU A 474 25.33 8.44 -27.59
N ARG A 475 24.29 7.59 -27.53
CA ARG A 475 24.39 6.17 -27.91
C ARG A 475 24.72 6.01 -29.39
N GLU A 476 24.10 6.80 -30.25
CA GLU A 476 24.38 6.79 -31.68
C GLU A 476 25.80 7.27 -31.98
N ALA A 477 26.26 8.34 -31.33
CA ALA A 477 27.64 8.82 -31.43
C ALA A 477 28.67 7.78 -30.93
N ARG A 478 28.35 7.05 -29.85
CA ARG A 478 29.18 5.96 -29.32
C ARG A 478 29.23 4.76 -30.27
N MET A 479 28.09 4.39 -30.89
CA MET A 479 28.04 3.34 -31.90
C MET A 479 28.82 3.71 -33.17
N GLN A 480 28.74 4.96 -33.62
CA GLN A 480 29.53 5.45 -34.75
C GLN A 480 31.04 5.45 -34.44
N LYS A 481 31.45 5.85 -33.23
CA LYS A 481 32.85 5.74 -32.77
C LYS A 481 33.32 4.29 -32.69
N GLN A 482 32.49 3.36 -32.19
CA GLN A 482 32.83 1.93 -32.15
C GLN A 482 32.87 1.28 -33.54
N ALA A 483 31.99 1.69 -34.46
CA ALA A 483 32.02 1.23 -35.84
C ALA A 483 33.27 1.74 -36.58
N GLY A 484 33.68 3.00 -36.34
CA GLY A 484 34.95 3.55 -36.84
C GLY A 484 36.18 2.88 -36.23
N ALA A 485 36.15 2.53 -34.95
CA ALA A 485 37.24 1.78 -34.31
C ALA A 485 37.32 0.32 -34.82
N ARG A 486 36.18 -0.32 -35.13
CA ARG A 486 36.14 -1.65 -35.75
C ARG A 486 36.56 -1.66 -37.22
N SER A 487 36.37 -0.57 -37.97
CA SER A 487 36.88 -0.46 -39.35
C SER A 487 38.37 -0.13 -39.39
N ALA A 488 38.90 0.57 -38.39
CA ALA A 488 40.33 0.85 -38.24
C ALA A 488 41.13 -0.34 -37.69
N ALA A 489 40.52 -1.22 -36.90
CA ALA A 489 41.10 -2.48 -36.47
C ALA A 489 40.90 -3.57 -37.55
N GLY A 490 41.73 -3.52 -38.60
CA GLY A 490 41.75 -4.55 -39.64
C GLY A 490 41.83 -5.97 -39.06
N LYS A 491 41.16 -6.92 -39.72
CA LYS A 491 41.11 -8.36 -39.40
C LYS A 491 42.49 -8.88 -38.99
N LYS A 492 42.77 -8.98 -37.69
CA LYS A 492 43.79 -9.90 -37.18
C LYS A 492 43.23 -11.31 -37.35
N SER A 493 43.70 -12.02 -38.37
CA SER A 493 43.55 -13.47 -38.42
C SER A 493 44.22 -14.04 -37.18
N MET A 494 43.45 -14.67 -36.30
CA MET A 494 43.99 -15.48 -35.22
C MET A 494 44.73 -16.65 -35.89
N THR A 495 46.03 -16.51 -36.06
CA THR A 495 46.88 -17.61 -36.51
C THR A 495 46.96 -18.62 -35.36
N PRO A 496 46.74 -19.92 -35.60
CA PRO A 496 46.96 -20.94 -34.58
C PRO A 496 48.37 -20.81 -34.01
N ALA A 497 48.50 -21.00 -32.69
CA ALA A 497 49.81 -21.02 -32.04
C ALA A 497 50.76 -21.97 -32.78
N ALA A 498 52.00 -21.55 -33.00
CA ALA A 498 53.01 -22.28 -33.78
C ALA A 498 53.29 -23.71 -33.26
N VAL A 499 52.83 -24.03 -32.04
CA VAL A 499 52.91 -25.36 -31.44
C VAL A 499 51.52 -25.75 -30.93
N GLN A 500 50.91 -26.73 -31.59
CA GLN A 500 49.70 -27.40 -31.12
C GLN A 500 50.09 -28.37 -30.00
N ARG A 501 49.87 -27.96 -28.74
CA ARG A 501 50.13 -28.83 -27.58
C ARG A 501 49.07 -29.94 -27.50
N SER A 502 49.53 -31.15 -27.19
CA SER A 502 48.64 -32.29 -27.03
C SER A 502 47.68 -32.07 -25.85
N ILE A 503 46.62 -32.86 -25.80
CA ILE A 503 45.67 -32.84 -24.67
C ILE A 503 46.40 -33.21 -23.36
N ALA A 504 47.38 -34.11 -23.43
CA ALA A 504 48.20 -34.49 -22.29
C ALA A 504 49.04 -33.32 -21.75
N ASP A 505 49.67 -32.52 -22.63
CA ASP A 505 50.47 -31.37 -22.21
C ASP A 505 49.63 -30.28 -21.54
N ARG A 506 48.41 -30.07 -22.04
CA ARG A 506 47.45 -29.13 -21.44
C ARG A 506 46.96 -29.58 -20.06
N LEU A 507 46.74 -30.88 -19.88
CA LEU A 507 46.39 -31.47 -18.59
C LEU A 507 47.53 -31.32 -17.57
N ILE A 508 48.78 -31.53 -17.99
CA ILE A 508 49.96 -31.39 -17.12
C ILE A 508 50.16 -29.93 -16.69
N ASP A 509 49.96 -28.97 -17.59
CA ASP A 509 50.10 -27.55 -17.26
C ASP A 509 48.97 -27.06 -16.32
N ASN A 510 47.73 -27.53 -16.52
CA ASN A 510 46.63 -27.25 -15.59
C ASN A 510 46.89 -27.86 -14.20
N LEU A 511 47.45 -29.07 -14.14
CA LEU A 511 47.83 -29.71 -12.87
C LEU A 511 48.95 -28.93 -12.16
N LYS A 512 49.93 -28.39 -12.91
CA LYS A 512 51.00 -27.55 -12.35
C LYS A 512 50.49 -26.20 -11.87
N TRP A 513 49.45 -25.65 -12.49
CA TRP A 513 48.80 -24.42 -12.06
C TRP A 513 47.98 -24.63 -10.77
N ILE A 514 47.24 -25.73 -10.69
CA ILE A 514 46.45 -26.10 -9.50
C ILE A 514 47.34 -26.35 -8.29
N HIS A 515 48.49 -27.02 -8.46
CA HIS A 515 49.43 -27.30 -7.36
C HIS A 515 50.34 -26.12 -6.97
N LYS A 516 50.18 -24.95 -7.59
CA LYS A 516 50.93 -23.72 -7.26
C LYS A 516 50.11 -22.66 -6.51
N ARG A 517 48.89 -23.01 -6.04
CA ARG A 517 48.11 -22.18 -5.12
C ARG A 517 48.03 -22.82 -3.74
#